data_AF-A0AAD7BIU0-F1
#
_entry.id   AF-A0AAD7BIU0-F1
#
_cell.length_a   1.000
_cell.length_b   1.000
_cell.length_c   1.000
_cell.angle_alpha   90.00
_cell.angle_beta   90.00
_cell.angle_gamma   90.00
#
_symmetry.space_group_name_H-M   'P 1'
#
loop_
_entity.id
_entity.type
_entity.pdbx_description
1 polymer ?
#
loop_
_entity_poly.entity_id
_entity_poly.type
_entity_poly.pdbx_seq_one_letter_code
_entity_poly.pdbx_strand_id
1 'polypeptide(L)'
;MAEVALGLVGAAATVGGASLEAASGFVGRHESRHQQEMMETERNTRAFRENLDRGGGDVTQEEEREFWTTRAEAVSNADQYYDSIEAFKQASWLKPLDKLKKRGKVREWKSSTRPSNQSFRSINESVSSGSDTSSVTASSGSPPGSNLAGEEIQDWAMYMMSLILSTIIIPPTQEGERI
;
A
#
# COMPACT_ATOMS: atom_id res chain seq x y z
N MET A 1 43.45 8.66 11.78
CA MET A 1 42.65 8.15 10.63
C MET A 1 41.72 6.99 11.00
N ALA A 2 41.96 6.21 12.07
CA ALA A 2 41.09 5.10 12.47
C ALA A 2 39.71 5.51 13.06
N GLU A 3 39.61 6.69 13.68
CA GLU A 3 38.39 7.16 14.36
C GLU A 3 37.26 7.54 13.38
N VAL A 4 37.59 8.03 12.18
CA VAL A 4 36.60 8.36 11.14
C VAL A 4 35.99 7.09 10.54
N ALA A 5 36.77 6.02 10.40
CA ALA A 5 36.29 4.75 9.87
C ALA A 5 35.31 4.04 10.83
N LEU A 6 35.55 4.13 12.14
CA LEU A 6 34.66 3.55 13.17
C LEU A 6 33.31 4.28 13.27
N GLY A 7 33.31 5.61 13.16
CA GLY A 7 32.07 6.41 13.14
C GLY A 7 31.17 6.09 11.94
N LEU A 8 31.76 5.82 10.79
CA LEU A 8 31.02 5.53 9.55
C LEU A 8 30.39 4.12 9.55
N VAL A 9 31.08 3.14 10.13
CA VAL A 9 30.56 1.78 10.32
C VAL A 9 29.42 1.75 11.34
N GLY A 10 29.53 2.51 12.44
CA GLY A 10 28.46 2.64 13.43
C GLY A 10 27.21 3.31 12.88
N ALA A 11 27.37 4.35 12.05
CA ALA A 11 26.27 5.02 11.36
C ALA A 11 25.59 4.10 10.32
N ALA A 12 26.38 3.33 9.56
CA ALA A 12 25.82 2.38 8.58
C ALA A 12 25.02 1.25 9.26
N ALA A 13 25.50 0.72 10.39
CA ALA A 13 24.81 -0.35 11.12
C ALA A 13 23.47 0.12 11.73
N THR A 14 23.43 1.32 12.30
CA THR A 14 22.19 1.91 12.85
C THR A 14 21.17 2.26 11.76
N VAL A 15 21.61 2.79 10.63
CA VAL A 15 20.75 3.03 9.45
C VAL A 15 20.24 1.72 8.84
N GLY A 16 21.06 0.67 8.82
CA GLY A 16 20.66 -0.67 8.37
C GLY A 16 19.57 -1.31 9.25
N GLY A 17 19.70 -1.21 10.58
CA GLY A 17 18.68 -1.71 11.52
C GLY A 17 17.35 -0.96 11.40
N ALA A 18 17.39 0.37 11.40
CA ALA A 18 16.20 1.21 11.29
C ALA A 18 15.45 1.03 9.95
N SER A 19 16.18 0.79 8.86
CA SER A 19 15.57 0.55 7.54
C SER A 19 14.87 -0.81 7.44
N LEU A 20 15.38 -1.86 8.10
CA LEU A 20 14.72 -3.17 8.15
C LEU A 20 13.40 -3.13 8.95
N GLU A 21 13.40 -2.53 10.15
CA GLU A 21 12.19 -2.34 10.95
C GLU A 21 11.15 -1.45 10.24
N ALA A 22 11.63 -0.42 9.55
CA ALA A 22 10.80 0.47 8.75
C ALA A 22 10.00 -0.25 7.65
N ALA A 23 10.63 -1.15 6.90
CA ALA A 23 9.94 -1.84 5.82
C ALA A 23 9.06 -2.98 6.27
N SER A 24 9.40 -3.68 7.36
CA SER A 24 8.48 -4.67 7.93
C SER A 24 7.21 -3.99 8.41
N GLY A 25 7.33 -2.82 9.05
CA GLY A 25 6.18 -2.00 9.43
C GLY A 25 5.38 -1.48 8.23
N PHE A 26 6.03 -1.11 7.13
CA PHE A 26 5.35 -0.72 5.89
C PHE A 26 4.50 -1.89 5.34
N VAL A 27 5.12 -3.06 5.14
CA VAL A 27 4.44 -4.25 4.62
C VAL A 27 3.24 -4.63 5.50
N GLY A 28 3.44 -4.74 6.82
CA GLY A 28 2.37 -5.15 7.73
C GLY A 28 1.14 -4.23 7.70
N ARG A 29 1.33 -2.90 7.59
CA ARG A 29 0.21 -1.95 7.45
C ARG A 29 -0.55 -2.15 6.15
N HIS A 30 0.16 -2.39 5.05
CA HIS A 30 -0.44 -2.54 3.73
C HIS A 30 -1.14 -3.90 3.58
N GLU A 31 -0.56 -4.99 4.09
CA GLU A 31 -1.21 -6.32 4.13
C GLU A 31 -2.47 -6.33 5.00
N SER A 32 -2.39 -5.77 6.21
CA SER A 32 -3.55 -5.64 7.10
C SER A 32 -4.67 -4.83 6.46
N ARG A 33 -4.33 -3.74 5.74
CA ARG A 33 -5.30 -2.93 5.01
C ARG A 33 -5.96 -3.71 3.87
N HIS A 34 -5.18 -4.45 3.09
CA HIS A 34 -5.70 -5.31 2.03
C HIS A 34 -6.67 -6.37 2.58
N GLN A 35 -6.30 -7.05 3.68
CA GLN A 35 -7.18 -8.02 4.35
C GLN A 35 -8.50 -7.39 4.79
N GLN A 36 -8.45 -6.18 5.36
CA GLN A 36 -9.65 -5.44 5.75
C GLN A 36 -10.58 -5.17 4.56
N GLU A 37 -10.02 -4.73 3.43
CA GLU A 37 -10.77 -4.41 2.21
C GLU A 37 -11.39 -5.66 1.56
N MET A 38 -10.70 -6.79 1.60
CA MET A 38 -11.24 -8.08 1.14
C MET A 38 -12.39 -8.57 2.03
N MET A 39 -12.23 -8.50 3.36
CA MET A 39 -13.31 -8.85 4.29
C MET A 39 -14.56 -7.97 4.12
N GLU A 40 -14.38 -6.66 3.87
CA GLU A 40 -15.50 -5.74 3.60
C GLU A 40 -16.20 -6.11 2.27
N THR A 41 -15.44 -6.40 1.23
CA THR A 41 -15.97 -6.84 -0.07
C THR A 41 -16.77 -8.14 0.05
N GLU A 42 -16.25 -9.12 0.78
CA GLU A 42 -16.93 -10.39 1.05
C GLU A 42 -18.21 -10.21 1.87
N ARG A 43 -18.16 -9.34 2.90
CA ARG A 43 -19.33 -9.02 3.72
C ARG A 43 -20.45 -8.41 2.89
N ASN A 44 -20.14 -7.43 2.03
CA ASN A 44 -21.12 -6.80 1.15
C ASN A 44 -21.67 -7.80 0.13
N THR A 45 -20.81 -8.65 -0.44
CA THR A 45 -21.23 -9.75 -1.34
C THR A 45 -22.24 -10.68 -0.67
N ARG A 46 -21.97 -11.06 0.59
CA ARG A 46 -22.87 -11.92 1.36
C ARG A 46 -24.20 -11.23 1.65
N ALA A 47 -24.17 -9.97 2.09
CA ALA A 47 -25.37 -9.19 2.35
C ALA A 47 -26.27 -9.06 1.11
N PHE A 48 -25.68 -8.77 -0.04
CA PHE A 48 -26.40 -8.69 -1.31
C PHE A 48 -27.07 -10.03 -1.67
N ARG A 49 -26.34 -11.16 -1.54
CA ARG A 49 -26.90 -12.49 -1.78
C ARG A 49 -28.03 -12.84 -0.82
N GLU A 50 -27.86 -12.56 0.46
CA GLU A 50 -28.92 -12.79 1.46
C GLU A 50 -30.18 -11.96 1.15
N ASN A 51 -30.01 -10.74 0.64
CA ASN A 51 -31.14 -9.92 0.20
C ASN A 51 -31.84 -10.56 -1.00
N LEU A 52 -31.11 -10.99 -2.03
CA LEU A 52 -31.69 -11.71 -3.18
C LEU A 52 -32.45 -12.97 -2.75
N ASP A 53 -31.84 -13.81 -1.90
CA ASP A 53 -32.41 -15.08 -1.46
C ASP A 53 -33.68 -14.91 -0.61
N ARG A 54 -33.79 -13.82 0.16
CA ARG A 54 -34.98 -13.51 0.98
C ARG A 54 -36.15 -12.95 0.16
N GLY A 55 -36.04 -12.90 -1.17
CA GLY A 55 -37.01 -12.22 -2.03
C GLY A 55 -36.91 -10.70 -1.91
N GLY A 56 -35.72 -10.19 -1.59
CA GLY A 56 -35.41 -8.77 -1.44
C GLY A 56 -35.91 -8.00 -2.66
N GLY A 57 -36.72 -6.98 -2.39
CA GLY A 57 -37.59 -6.34 -3.37
C GLY A 57 -36.86 -5.81 -4.59
N ASP A 58 -37.59 -5.77 -5.71
CA ASP A 58 -37.33 -5.06 -6.97
C ASP A 58 -35.86 -4.89 -7.43
N VAL A 59 -34.94 -5.80 -7.05
CA VAL A 59 -33.59 -5.81 -7.62
C VAL A 59 -33.72 -6.21 -9.07
N THR A 60 -33.50 -5.25 -9.95
CA THR A 60 -33.54 -5.46 -11.38
C THR A 60 -32.33 -6.27 -11.81
N GLN A 61 -32.44 -6.99 -12.94
CA GLN A 61 -31.28 -7.68 -13.52
C GLN A 61 -30.12 -6.71 -13.86
N GLU A 62 -30.42 -5.43 -14.08
CA GLU A 62 -29.41 -4.42 -14.35
C GLU A 62 -28.61 -4.09 -13.08
N GLU A 63 -29.28 -3.86 -11.95
CA GLU A 63 -28.63 -3.61 -10.65
C GLU A 63 -27.81 -4.82 -10.19
N GLU A 64 -28.31 -6.03 -10.42
CA GLU A 64 -27.54 -7.25 -10.15
C GLU A 64 -26.26 -7.31 -11.03
N ARG A 65 -26.38 -7.02 -12.32
CA ARG A 65 -25.23 -7.00 -13.23
C ARG A 65 -24.22 -5.93 -12.83
N GLU A 66 -24.70 -4.73 -12.50
CA GLU A 66 -23.86 -3.62 -12.04
C GLU A 66 -23.11 -4.01 -10.77
N PHE A 67 -23.81 -4.58 -9.78
CA PHE A 67 -23.21 -5.08 -8.54
C PHE A 67 -22.06 -6.08 -8.80
N TRP A 68 -22.29 -7.10 -9.63
CA TRP A 68 -21.26 -8.10 -9.94
C TRP A 68 -20.08 -7.51 -10.72
N THR A 69 -20.34 -6.53 -11.60
CA THR A 69 -19.30 -5.83 -12.36
C THR A 69 -18.42 -5.01 -11.45
N THR A 70 -19.01 -4.17 -10.59
CA THR A 70 -18.25 -3.34 -9.64
C THR A 70 -17.51 -4.20 -8.61
N ARG A 71 -18.10 -5.32 -8.17
CA ARG A 71 -17.41 -6.30 -7.32
C ARG A 71 -16.16 -6.84 -8.01
N ALA A 72 -16.26 -7.25 -9.26
CA ALA A 72 -15.14 -7.81 -10.01
C ALA A 72 -14.01 -6.77 -10.16
N GLU A 73 -14.36 -5.51 -10.42
CA GLU A 73 -13.40 -4.40 -10.48
C GLU A 73 -12.71 -4.16 -9.12
N ALA A 74 -13.48 -4.12 -8.03
CA ALA A 74 -12.95 -3.92 -6.68
C ALA A 74 -11.96 -5.05 -6.29
N VAL A 75 -12.32 -6.31 -6.57
CA VAL A 75 -11.44 -7.47 -6.33
C VAL A 75 -10.18 -7.39 -7.19
N SER A 76 -10.31 -7.11 -8.50
CA SER A 76 -9.15 -6.94 -9.39
C SER A 76 -8.19 -5.85 -8.92
N ASN A 77 -8.70 -4.72 -8.43
CA ASN A 77 -7.87 -3.64 -7.89
C ASN A 77 -7.24 -4.01 -6.54
N ALA A 78 -7.92 -4.80 -5.71
CA ALA A 78 -7.35 -5.34 -4.48
C ALA A 78 -6.21 -6.34 -4.76
N ASP A 79 -6.38 -7.22 -5.75
CA ASP A 79 -5.36 -8.18 -6.18
C ASP A 79 -4.11 -7.46 -6.71
N GLN A 80 -4.29 -6.44 -7.57
CA GLN A 80 -3.16 -5.63 -8.07
C GLN A 80 -2.44 -4.88 -6.95
N TYR A 81 -3.17 -4.43 -5.94
CA TYR A 81 -2.60 -3.85 -4.74
C TYR A 81 -1.80 -4.89 -3.94
N TYR A 82 -2.31 -6.10 -3.74
CA TYR A 82 -1.58 -7.19 -3.08
C TYR A 82 -0.30 -7.57 -3.83
N ASP A 83 -0.37 -7.74 -5.15
CA ASP A 83 0.78 -8.04 -5.99
C ASP A 83 1.87 -6.97 -5.89
N SER A 84 1.48 -5.70 -5.76
CA SER A 84 2.43 -4.60 -5.57
C SER A 84 3.16 -4.70 -4.21
N ILE A 85 2.47 -5.16 -3.16
CA ILE A 85 3.05 -5.39 -1.83
C ILE A 85 4.05 -6.53 -1.90
N GLU A 86 3.69 -7.65 -2.54
CA GLU A 86 4.59 -8.79 -2.76
C GLU A 86 5.83 -8.38 -3.58
N ALA A 87 5.65 -7.61 -4.65
CA ALA A 87 6.76 -7.09 -5.45
C ALA A 87 7.72 -6.23 -4.62
N PHE A 88 7.20 -5.41 -3.69
CA PHE A 88 8.01 -4.62 -2.76
C PHE A 88 8.75 -5.49 -1.73
N LYS A 89 8.10 -6.52 -1.18
CA LYS A 89 8.72 -7.50 -0.26
C LYS A 89 9.90 -8.20 -0.93
N GLN A 90 9.71 -8.65 -2.17
CA GLN A 90 10.72 -9.36 -2.97
C GLN A 90 11.84 -8.43 -3.49
N ALA A 91 11.66 -7.11 -3.44
CA ALA A 91 12.68 -6.17 -3.92
C ALA A 91 13.93 -6.22 -3.04
N SER A 92 15.08 -6.43 -3.68
CA SER A 92 16.37 -6.44 -3.00
C SER A 92 16.68 -5.07 -2.39
N TRP A 93 17.11 -5.10 -1.13
CA TRP A 93 17.61 -3.93 -0.40
C TRP A 93 18.88 -3.32 -1.01
N LEU A 94 19.63 -4.12 -1.77
CA LEU A 94 20.82 -3.67 -2.48
C LEU A 94 20.49 -2.80 -3.71
N LYS A 95 19.21 -2.74 -4.10
CA LYS A 95 18.69 -1.91 -5.20
C LYS A 95 17.70 -0.88 -4.65
N PRO A 96 18.14 0.11 -3.87
CA PRO A 96 17.26 1.05 -3.16
C PRO A 96 16.32 1.83 -4.10
N LEU A 97 16.79 2.17 -5.30
CA LEU A 97 15.96 2.84 -6.32
C LEU A 97 14.82 1.96 -6.82
N ASP A 98 15.04 0.65 -7.02
CA ASP A 98 13.98 -0.29 -7.39
C ASP A 98 12.97 -0.44 -6.24
N LYS A 99 13.47 -0.53 -5.00
CA LYS A 99 12.64 -0.65 -3.81
C LYS A 99 11.76 0.59 -3.61
N LEU A 100 12.30 1.80 -3.83
CA LEU A 100 11.53 3.05 -3.77
C LEU A 100 10.47 3.13 -4.86
N LYS A 101 10.79 2.74 -6.11
CA LYS A 101 9.81 2.68 -7.21
C LYS A 101 8.65 1.73 -6.88
N LYS A 102 8.96 0.55 -6.35
CA LYS A 102 7.94 -0.44 -5.93
C LYS A 102 7.10 0.06 -4.76
N ARG A 103 7.70 0.77 -3.80
CA ARG A 103 6.96 1.47 -2.73
C ARG A 103 5.95 2.47 -3.31
N GLY A 104 6.36 3.23 -4.32
CA GLY A 104 5.49 4.14 -5.08
C GLY A 104 4.28 3.42 -5.69
N LYS A 105 4.51 2.27 -6.34
CA LYS A 105 3.42 1.44 -6.90
C LYS A 105 2.44 0.95 -5.83
N VAL A 106 2.93 0.55 -4.66
CA VAL A 106 2.04 0.17 -3.53
C VAL A 106 1.12 1.33 -3.14
N ARG A 107 1.64 2.55 -3.09
CA ARG A 107 0.86 3.76 -2.77
C ARG A 107 -0.13 4.13 -3.87
N GLU A 108 0.27 3.98 -5.13
CA GLU A 108 -0.58 4.19 -6.30
C GLU A 108 -1.77 3.22 -6.27
N TRP A 109 -1.51 1.91 -6.18
CA TRP A 109 -2.57 0.90 -6.14
C TRP A 109 -3.49 1.04 -4.94
N LYS A 110 -2.94 1.33 -3.74
CA LYS A 110 -3.76 1.67 -2.57
C LYS A 110 -4.75 2.81 -2.85
N SER A 111 -4.29 3.83 -3.59
CA SER A 111 -5.12 4.99 -3.91
C SER A 111 -6.22 4.63 -4.92
N SER A 112 -5.94 3.71 -5.85
CA SER A 112 -6.89 3.20 -6.84
C SER A 112 -7.92 2.22 -6.26
N THR A 113 -7.58 1.44 -5.23
CA THR A 113 -8.54 0.50 -4.60
C THR A 113 -9.65 1.23 -3.84
N ARG A 114 -9.35 2.41 -3.27
CA ARG A 114 -10.30 3.20 -2.48
C ARG A 114 -11.59 3.60 -3.24
N PRO A 115 -11.53 4.23 -4.44
CA PRO A 115 -12.74 4.61 -5.18
C PRO A 115 -13.56 3.39 -5.61
N SER A 116 -12.92 2.28 -6.03
CA SER A 116 -13.64 1.06 -6.42
C SER A 116 -14.41 0.44 -5.24
N ASN A 117 -13.78 0.36 -4.06
CA ASN A 117 -14.47 -0.10 -2.85
C ASN A 117 -15.60 0.84 -2.41
N GLN A 118 -15.40 2.15 -2.54
CA GLN A 118 -16.44 3.13 -2.23
C GLN A 118 -17.64 3.01 -3.19
N SER A 119 -17.39 2.82 -4.48
CA SER A 119 -18.43 2.57 -5.47
C SER A 119 -19.19 1.27 -5.16
N PHE A 120 -18.47 0.18 -4.90
CA PHE A 120 -19.07 -1.11 -4.54
C PHE A 120 -19.96 -1.01 -3.29
N ARG A 121 -19.49 -0.29 -2.27
CA ARG A 121 -20.26 -0.04 -1.05
C ARG A 121 -21.53 0.77 -1.32
N SER A 122 -21.44 1.82 -2.16
CA SER A 122 -22.60 2.65 -2.47
C SER A 122 -23.72 1.88 -3.17
N ILE A 123 -23.39 0.96 -4.08
CA ILE A 123 -24.36 0.09 -4.75
C ILE A 123 -24.98 -0.89 -3.75
N ASN A 124 -24.17 -1.47 -2.87
CA ASN A 124 -24.69 -2.38 -1.86
C ASN A 124 -25.65 -1.67 -0.88
N GLU A 125 -25.34 -0.43 -0.48
CA GLU A 125 -26.18 0.40 0.38
C GLU A 125 -27.46 0.85 -0.33
N SER A 126 -27.42 1.18 -1.62
CA SER A 126 -28.62 1.55 -2.39
C SER A 126 -29.59 0.37 -2.54
N VAL A 127 -29.07 -0.83 -2.81
CA VAL A 127 -29.89 -2.04 -2.95
C VAL A 127 -30.45 -2.52 -1.60
N SER A 128 -29.71 -2.31 -0.51
CA SER A 128 -30.16 -2.70 0.83
C SER A 128 -31.14 -1.70 1.46
N SER A 129 -31.22 -0.47 0.96
CA SER A 129 -32.04 0.62 1.54
C SER A 129 -33.47 0.63 0.99
N GLY A 130 -34.18 -0.48 1.19
CA GLY A 130 -35.64 -0.43 1.35
C GLY A 130 -35.97 -0.11 2.81
N SER A 131 -36.45 1.11 3.07
CA SER A 131 -36.96 1.64 4.36
C SER A 131 -35.93 2.26 5.33
N ASP A 132 -36.01 3.59 5.39
CA ASP A 132 -35.85 4.45 6.56
C ASP A 132 -34.65 4.20 7.47
N THR A 133 -33.50 4.82 7.19
CA THR A 133 -32.75 5.56 8.23
C THR A 133 -31.59 6.35 7.61
N SER A 134 -31.76 7.68 7.58
CA SER A 134 -30.64 8.63 7.52
C SER A 134 -29.84 8.52 8.82
N SER A 135 -28.81 7.67 8.84
CA SER A 135 -27.78 7.70 9.89
C SER A 135 -26.48 8.20 9.28
N VAL A 136 -26.28 9.52 9.36
CA VAL A 136 -24.99 10.15 9.11
C VAL A 136 -24.04 9.67 10.19
N THR A 137 -23.36 8.55 9.94
CA THR A 137 -22.21 8.17 10.76
C THR A 137 -21.07 9.07 10.32
N ALA A 138 -20.86 10.16 11.05
CA ALA A 138 -19.68 10.99 10.87
C ALA A 138 -18.44 10.12 11.11
N SER A 139 -17.82 9.67 10.02
CA SER A 139 -16.49 9.06 10.06
C SER A 139 -15.56 10.09 10.68
N SER A 140 -15.20 9.89 11.95
CA SER A 140 -14.16 10.65 12.64
C SER A 140 -12.86 10.44 11.88
N GLY A 141 -12.61 11.29 10.90
CA GLY A 141 -11.35 11.36 10.19
C GLY A 141 -10.30 11.79 11.20
N SER A 142 -9.37 10.90 11.52
CA SER A 142 -8.16 11.29 12.23
C SER A 142 -7.48 12.44 11.48
N PRO A 143 -6.93 13.44 12.19
CA PRO A 143 -6.36 14.61 11.57
C PRO A 143 -5.27 14.21 10.56
N PRO A 144 -5.24 14.82 9.35
CA PRO A 144 -4.17 14.59 8.41
C PRO A 144 -2.90 15.20 8.99
N GLY A 145 -1.96 14.39 9.46
CA GLY A 145 -0.67 14.95 9.89
C GLY A 145 0.27 14.07 10.71
N SER A 146 -0.22 13.13 11.52
CA SER A 146 0.66 12.48 12.52
C SER A 146 1.61 11.41 11.95
N ASN A 147 1.32 10.85 10.77
CA ASN A 147 2.17 9.84 10.13
C ASN A 147 3.16 10.40 9.09
N LEU A 148 3.09 11.70 8.76
CA LEU A 148 3.99 12.31 7.77
C LEU A 148 5.44 12.31 8.25
N ALA A 149 5.67 12.59 9.54
CA ALA A 149 7.01 12.67 10.11
C ALA A 149 7.77 11.34 10.04
N GLY A 150 7.11 10.21 10.29
CA GLY A 150 7.76 8.89 10.23
C GLY A 150 8.06 8.43 8.80
N GLU A 151 7.23 8.81 7.84
CA GLU A 151 7.38 8.40 6.44
C GLU A 151 8.39 9.28 5.68
N GLU A 152 8.44 10.60 5.94
CA GLU A 152 9.46 11.49 5.40
C GLU A 152 10.88 11.10 5.84
N ILE A 153 11.04 10.72 7.11
CA ILE A 153 12.34 10.27 7.63
C ILE A 153 12.83 9.00 6.90
N GLN A 154 11.93 8.09 6.54
CA GLN A 154 12.28 6.88 5.79
C GLN A 154 12.62 7.17 4.32
N ASP A 155 11.85 8.04 3.66
CA ASP A 155 12.13 8.42 2.28
C ASP A 155 13.48 9.16 2.20
N TRP A 156 13.79 10.00 3.19
CA TRP A 156 15.10 10.61 3.36
C TRP A 156 16.20 9.57 3.61
N ALA A 157 15.99 8.60 4.50
CA ALA A 157 16.97 7.56 4.80
C ALA A 157 17.29 6.67 3.57
N MET A 158 16.28 6.28 2.78
CA MET A 158 16.50 5.53 1.54
C MET A 158 17.21 6.37 0.47
N TYR A 159 16.88 7.65 0.37
CA TYR A 159 17.59 8.58 -0.51
C TYR A 159 19.06 8.73 -0.12
N MET A 160 19.35 8.88 1.17
CA MET A 160 20.72 8.97 1.68
C MET A 160 21.50 7.66 1.45
N MET A 161 20.88 6.49 1.64
CA MET A 161 21.52 5.20 1.31
C MET A 161 21.80 5.06 -0.18
N SER A 162 20.90 5.51 -1.05
CA SER A 162 21.15 5.56 -2.50
C SER A 162 22.37 6.43 -2.84
N LEU A 163 22.49 7.60 -2.22
CA LEU A 163 23.61 8.53 -2.41
C LEU A 163 24.95 7.92 -1.96
N ILE A 164 24.97 7.27 -0.79
CA ILE A 164 26.16 6.59 -0.25
C ILE A 164 26.58 5.43 -1.17
N LEU A 165 25.64 4.59 -1.61
CA LEU A 165 25.95 3.49 -2.52
C LEU A 165 26.46 3.98 -3.89
N SER A 166 25.98 5.13 -4.36
CA SER A 166 26.45 5.72 -5.62
C SER A 166 27.86 6.33 -5.53
N THR A 167 28.33 6.70 -4.34
CA THR A 167 29.64 7.32 -4.12
C THR A 167 30.75 6.31 -3.78
N ILE A 168 30.41 5.14 -3.23
CA ILE A 168 31.39 4.09 -2.92
C ILE A 168 31.83 3.34 -4.19
N ILE A 169 31.05 3.35 -5.27
CA ILE A 169 31.40 2.75 -6.56
C ILE A 169 32.06 3.80 -7.47
N ILE A 170 33.14 4.42 -7.01
CA ILE A 170 34.08 5.07 -7.93
C ILE A 170 35.10 3.98 -8.27
N PRO A 171 35.12 3.45 -9.51
CA PRO A 171 36.16 2.50 -9.89
C PRO A 171 37.52 3.17 -9.68
N PRO A 172 38.53 2.48 -9.14
CA PRO A 172 39.86 3.05 -9.03
C PRO A 172 40.29 3.48 -10.43
N THR A 173 40.51 4.78 -10.60
CA THR A 173 41.11 5.33 -11.81
C THR A 173 42.44 4.62 -12.00
N GLN A 174 42.50 3.76 -13.02
CA GLN A 174 43.74 3.14 -13.50
C GLN A 174 44.58 4.24 -14.17
N GLU A 175 45.11 5.15 -13.36
CA GLU A 175 46.17 6.04 -13.78
C GLU A 175 47.50 5.34 -13.49
N GLY A 176 48.20 4.98 -14.56
CA GLY A 176 49.64 4.83 -14.52
C GLY A 176 50.15 3.40 -14.59
N GLU A 177 50.33 2.90 -15.81
CA GLU A 177 51.56 2.18 -16.16
C GLU A 177 51.72 2.17 -17.69
N ARG A 178 52.35 3.23 -18.22
CA ARG A 178 53.09 3.15 -19.48
C ARG A 178 54.48 3.69 -19.19
N ILE A 179 55.42 2.75 -19.02
CA ILE A 179 56.86 2.97 -19.13
C ILE A 179 57.26 2.52 -20.52
#